data_AF-A0A8S8Z3D3-F1
#
_entry.id   AF-A0A8S8Z3D3-F1
#
_cell.length_a   1.000
_cell.length_b   1.000
_cell.length_c   1.000
_cell.angle_alpha   90.00
_cell.angle_beta   90.00
_cell.angle_gamma   90.00
#
_symmetry.space_group_name_H-M   'P 1'
#
loop_
_entity.id
_entity.type
_entity.pdbx_description
1 polymer ?
#
loop_
_entity_poly.entity_id
_entity_poly.type
_entity_poly.pdbx_seq_one_letter_code
_entity_poly.pdbx_strand_id
1 'polypeptide(L)' 'MNLSQIIKTLVSEIKLTEIQAKIFLHVVINGKMNTSKISNDLKISLEDATQNFKKISRVGWLY' A
#
# COMPACT_ATOMS: atom_id res chain seq x y z
N MET A 1 -9.34 14.71 1.88
CA MET A 1 -7.99 14.17 1.63
C MET A 1 -7.90 13.75 0.17
N ASN A 2 -6.96 14.29 -0.62
CA ASN A 2 -6.88 13.98 -2.05
C ASN A 2 -5.96 12.76 -2.29
N LEU A 3 -6.55 11.57 -2.28
CA LEU A 3 -5.82 10.30 -2.37
C LEU A 3 -4.97 10.19 -3.64
N SER A 4 -5.44 10.76 -4.75
CA SER A 4 -4.70 10.75 -6.02
C SER A 4 -3.39 11.53 -5.94
N GLN A 5 -3.41 12.71 -5.30
CA GLN A 5 -2.19 13.49 -5.09
C GLN A 5 -1.22 12.78 -4.14
N ILE A 6 -1.73 12.15 -3.08
CA ILE A 6 -0.89 11.42 -2.12
C ILE A 6 -0.20 10.22 -2.79
N ILE A 7 -0.94 9.45 -3.61
CA ILE A 7 -0.35 8.36 -4.39
C ILE A 7 0.74 8.90 -5.32
N LYS A 8 0.50 10.02 -6.01
CA LYS A 8 1.54 10.64 -6.86
C LYS A 8 2.78 11.04 -6.06
N THR A 9 2.62 11.62 -4.88
CA THR A 9 3.75 11.97 -3.99
C THR A 9 4.50 10.71 -3.56
N LEU A 10 3.80 9.65 -3.17
CA LEU A 10 4.41 8.37 -2.78
C LEU A 10 5.19 7.72 -3.93
N VAL A 11 4.69 7.82 -5.16
CA VAL A 11 5.38 7.28 -6.34
C VAL A 11 6.56 8.16 -6.77
N SER A 12 6.40 9.48 -6.76
CA SER A 12 7.43 10.43 -7.21
C SER A 12 8.58 10.57 -6.22
N GLU A 13 8.24 10.80 -4.95
CA GLU A 13 9.19 11.18 -3.90
C GLU A 13 9.72 9.96 -3.18
N ILE A 14 8.83 9.05 -2.75
CA ILE A 14 9.21 7.84 -2.01
C ILE A 14 9.63 6.70 -2.96
N LYS A 15 9.45 6.87 -4.28
CA LYS A 15 9.78 5.86 -5.31
C LYS A 15 9.04 4.53 -5.10
N LEU A 16 7.86 4.55 -4.48
CA LEU A 16 7.00 3.38 -4.39
C LEU A 16 6.38 3.08 -5.75
N THR A 17 6.06 1.80 -5.99
CA THR A 17 5.18 1.47 -7.12
C THR A 17 3.77 1.94 -6.81
N GLU A 18 2.94 2.15 -7.84
CA GLU A 18 1.53 2.52 -7.63
C GLU A 18 0.79 1.54 -6.72
N ILE A 19 1.07 0.24 -6.84
CA ILE A 19 0.48 -0.80 -5.99
C ILE A 19 0.91 -0.63 -4.54
N GLN A 20 2.20 -0.38 -4.29
CA GLN A 20 2.71 -0.14 -2.95
C GLN A 20 2.13 1.14 -2.33
N ALA A 21 2.02 2.21 -3.10
CA ALA A 21 1.41 3.46 -2.65
C ALA A 21 -0.07 3.26 -2.29
N LYS A 22 -0.82 2.51 -3.10
CA LYS A 22 -2.22 2.15 -2.82
C LYS A 22 -2.35 1.31 -1.55
N ILE A 23 -1.52 0.27 -1.39
CA ILE A 23 -1.51 -0.58 -0.19
C ILE A 23 -1.14 0.23 1.05
N PHE A 24 -0.06 1.01 0.99
CA PHE A 24 0.39 1.85 2.10
C PHE A 24 -0.72 2.81 2.54
N LEU A 25 -1.30 3.55 1.59
CA LEU A 25 -2.36 4.50 1.87
C LEU A 25 -3.61 3.80 2.45
N HIS A 26 -3.96 2.62 1.92
CA HIS A 26 -5.08 1.84 2.41
C HIS A 26 -4.87 1.38 3.86
N VAL A 27 -3.65 0.97 4.23
CA VAL A 27 -3.31 0.59 5.61
C VAL A 27 -3.24 1.80 6.54
N VAL A 28 -2.75 2.95 6.07
CA VAL A 28 -2.69 4.18 6.88
C VAL A 28 -4.09 4.72 7.18
N ILE A 29 -5.00 4.67 6.20
CA ILE A 29 -6.36 5.22 6.37
C ILE A 29 -7.25 4.29 7.19
N ASN A 30 -7.22 2.99 6.91
CA ASN A 30 -8.14 2.02 7.50
C ASN A 30 -7.52 1.24 8.68
N GLY A 31 -6.24 1.46 8.98
CA GLY A 31 -5.50 0.74 10.00
C GLY A 31 -4.88 -0.58 9.53
N LYS A 32 -4.12 -1.21 10.43
CA LYS A 32 -3.48 -2.52 10.19
C LYS A 32 -4.53 -3.57 9.86
N MET A 33 -4.34 -4.27 8.74
CA MET A 33 -5.28 -5.28 8.26
C MET A 33 -4.56 -6.41 7.53
N ASN A 34 -5.25 -7.54 7.37
CA ASN A 34 -4.71 -8.71 6.67
C ASN A 34 -4.60 -8.48 5.16
N THR A 35 -3.57 -9.08 4.55
CA THR A 35 -3.29 -8.99 3.10
C THR A 35 -4.43 -9.51 2.24
N SER A 36 -5.25 -10.45 2.76
CA SER A 36 -6.48 -10.91 2.09
C SER A 36 -7.52 -9.81 1.94
N LYS A 37 -7.65 -8.93 2.94
CA LYS A 37 -8.60 -7.80 2.87
C LYS A 37 -8.10 -6.74 1.89
N ILE A 38 -6.81 -6.45 1.93
CA ILE A 38 -6.14 -5.53 0.98
C ILE A 38 -6.29 -6.03 -0.45
N SER A 39 -6.05 -7.33 -0.68
CA SER A 39 -6.21 -7.97 -1.99
C SER A 39 -7.64 -7.81 -2.53
N ASN A 40 -8.64 -8.04 -1.69
CA ASN A 40 -10.04 -7.92 -2.08
C ASN A 40 -10.45 -6.46 -2.35
N ASP A 41 -10.04 -5.54 -1.49
CA ASP A 41 -10.40 -4.11 -1.60
C ASP A 41 -9.73 -3.43 -2.80
N LEU A 42 -8.44 -3.72 -3.01
CA LEU A 42 -7.67 -3.18 -4.13
C LEU A 42 -7.82 -3.99 -5.43
N LYS A 43 -8.58 -5.10 -5.40
CA LYS A 43 -8.76 -6.04 -6.53
C LYS A 43 -7.43 -6.48 -7.17
N ILE A 44 -6.45 -6.80 -6.32
CA ILE A 44 -5.14 -7.32 -6.71
C ILE A 44 -4.99 -8.76 -6.22
N SER A 45 -4.05 -9.52 -6.81
CA SER A 45 -3.73 -10.87 -6.36
C SER A 45 -3.30 -10.89 -4.88
N LEU A 46 -3.65 -11.96 -4.16
CA LEU A 46 -3.22 -12.15 -2.77
C LEU A 46 -1.69 -12.10 -2.64
N GLU A 47 -1.01 -12.70 -3.62
CA GLU A 47 0.45 -12.71 -3.71
C GLU A 47 1.00 -11.29 -3.87
N ASP A 48 0.44 -10.49 -4.78
CA ASP A 48 0.82 -9.09 -4.96
C ASP A 48 0.60 -8.28 -3.68
N ALA A 49 -0.56 -8.43 -3.04
CA ALA A 49 -0.85 -7.76 -1.78
C ALA A 49 0.19 -8.15 -0.71
N THR A 50 0.52 -9.43 -0.59
CA THR A 50 1.43 -9.96 0.43
C THR A 50 2.88 -9.55 0.17
N GLN A 51 3.37 -9.70 -1.06
CA GLN A 51 4.72 -9.31 -1.48
C GLN A 51 4.94 -7.81 -1.27
N ASN A 52 4.02 -6.99 -1.75
CA ASN A 52 4.14 -5.53 -1.64
C ASN A 52 3.98 -5.06 -0.20
N PHE A 53 3.02 -5.61 0.57
CA PHE A 53 2.86 -5.30 2.00
C PHE A 53 4.11 -5.66 2.82
N LYS A 54 4.70 -6.84 2.58
CA LYS A 54 5.94 -7.26 3.25
C LYS A 54 7.11 -6.34 2.88
N LYS A 55 7.17 -5.90 1.62
CA LYS A 55 8.22 -4.99 1.15
C LYS A 55 8.14 -3.63 1.84
N ILE A 56 6.94 -3.02 1.91
CA ILE A 56 6.73 -1.73 2.60
C ILE A 56 6.89 -1.83 4.12
N SER A 57 6.57 -2.97 4.74
CA SER A 57 6.84 -3.20 6.16
C SER A 57 8.35 -3.34 6.43
N ARG A 58 9.09 -4.02 5.55
CA ARG A 58 10.54 -4.21 5.68
C ARG A 58 11.33 -2.90 5.55
N VAL A 59 10.86 -1.95 4.74
CA VAL A 59 11.47 -0.63 4.63
C VAL A 59 11.10 0.32 5.79
N GLY A 60 10.36 -0.15 6.80
CA GLY A 60 10.06 0.61 8.02
C GLY A 60 8.84 1.55 7.93
N TRP A 61 8.04 1.45 6.87
CA TRP A 61 6.91 2.37 6.63
C TRP A 61 5.63 1.95 7.37
N LEU A 62 5.53 0.67 7.76
CA LEU A 62 4.42 0.14 8.53
C LEU A 62 4.96 -0.59 9.77
N TYR A 63 4.70 -0.02 10.94
CA TYR A 63 5.05 -0.56 12.26
C TYR A 63 3.96 -1.46 12.83
#